data_AF-A0A953N4E1-F1
#
_entry.id   AF-A0A953N4E1-F1
#
_cell.length_a   1.000
_cell.length_b   1.000
_cell.length_c   1.000
_cell.angle_alpha   90.00
_cell.angle_beta   90.00
_cell.angle_gamma   90.00
#
_symmetry.space_group_name_H-M   'P 1'
#
loop_
_entity.id
_entity.type
_entity.pdbx_description
1 polymer ?
#
loop_
_entity_poly.entity_id
_entity_poly.type
_entity_poly.pdbx_seq_one_letter_code
_entity_poly.pdbx_strand_id
1 'polypeptide(L)'
;MEGEKMFYPEKKEEAKNLLLEEPELVSPEEEKKQEGEMSFSFYSDTRRYYLGHKEGRPFLMVEYFDSLPDELSEAEKEKFTKETRKQGETEKVVYVLKHGEVPEPREEMEEPDPSQSKKYRVAQSRDFESGMIDSFVADDENKQVMSEILAKHSKLSPEETSQIVEQTFEASRRQDREAIRALSSRFPKKVAEMVRNEIRERMLPKPQEMEIAQLVEALKDKKVLFYTGAGISIASGVHSMDQLQETLGIEMSQKVDGLLKKAVANPQSVIDSWEEFTKAAFEKTATPAHQALGTLAQKLKSQIFTENVDHLQERAGVKATHLTGPWLKENIRPEWLKDIDVVITVGLSYDDRGFLGWYKENNSNGKIVGVNLSQPSYLGNEDFILKGDCQKVIPELKKEFAAKE
;
A
#
# COMPACT_ATOMS: atom_id res chain seq x y z
N MET A 1 -7.76 60.64 -36.77
CA MET A 1 -7.45 60.39 -35.35
C MET A 1 -8.27 59.18 -34.93
N GLU A 2 -7.77 57.99 -35.26
CA GLU A 2 -8.32 56.73 -34.74
C GLU A 2 -7.59 56.43 -33.44
N GLY A 3 -8.36 56.23 -32.37
CA GLY A 3 -7.83 55.92 -31.05
C GLY A 3 -7.37 54.46 -30.98
N GLU A 4 -6.08 54.26 -30.73
CA GLU A 4 -5.52 52.96 -30.36
C GLU A 4 -6.18 52.46 -29.07
N LYS A 5 -6.95 51.36 -29.18
CA LYS A 5 -7.33 50.57 -28.01
C LYS A 5 -6.14 49.69 -27.64
N MET A 6 -5.39 50.10 -26.61
CA MET A 6 -4.43 49.24 -25.94
C MET A 6 -5.17 48.03 -25.32
N PHE A 7 -4.92 46.85 -25.86
CA PHE A 7 -5.24 45.58 -25.21
C PHE A 7 -4.26 45.36 -24.07
N TYR A 8 -4.71 45.53 -22.83
CA TYR A 8 -3.99 44.99 -21.68
C TYR A 8 -4.28 43.49 -21.61
N PRO A 9 -3.27 42.60 -21.62
CA PRO A 9 -3.51 41.20 -21.32
C PRO A 9 -4.01 41.12 -19.87
N GLU A 10 -5.19 40.54 -19.67
CA GLU A 10 -5.66 40.16 -18.34
C GLU A 10 -4.56 39.32 -17.68
N LYS A 11 -4.02 39.81 -16.56
CA LYS A 11 -3.17 39.00 -15.69
C LYS A 11 -4.02 37.80 -15.28
N LYS A 12 -3.76 36.63 -15.86
CA LYS A 12 -4.19 35.37 -15.26
C LYS A 12 -3.62 35.36 -13.84
N GLU A 13 -4.48 35.48 -12.82
CA GLU A 13 -4.08 35.14 -11.46
C GLU A 13 -3.54 33.71 -11.50
N GLU A 14 -2.27 33.55 -11.13
CA GLU A 14 -1.70 32.22 -10.93
C GLU A 14 -2.53 31.53 -9.85
N ALA A 15 -3.16 30.41 -10.20
CA ALA A 15 -4.00 29.69 -9.27
C ALA A 15 -3.17 29.24 -8.07
N LYS A 16 -3.58 29.67 -6.88
CA LYS A 16 -2.95 29.34 -5.60
C LYS A 16 -2.78 27.82 -5.48
N ASN A 17 -1.59 27.37 -5.09
CA ASN A 17 -1.28 25.96 -4.89
C ASN A 17 -1.89 25.47 -3.58
N LEU A 18 -3.00 24.73 -3.68
CA LEU A 18 -3.78 24.26 -2.53
C LEU A 18 -3.02 23.25 -1.65
N LEU A 19 -1.95 22.63 -2.16
CA LEU A 19 -1.12 21.68 -1.41
C LEU A 19 -0.28 22.36 -0.32
N LEU A 20 -0.10 23.68 -0.43
CA LEU A 20 0.72 24.52 0.45
C LEU A 20 -0.17 25.44 1.31
N GLU A 21 -1.36 24.94 1.63
CA GLU A 21 -2.28 25.55 2.57
C GLU A 21 -2.34 24.75 3.86
N GLU A 22 -2.73 25.41 4.95
CA GLU A 22 -3.01 24.73 6.21
C GLU A 22 -4.15 23.73 6.02
N PRO A 23 -4.08 22.56 6.67
CA PRO A 23 -5.13 21.57 6.55
C PRO A 23 -6.39 22.05 7.28
N GLU A 24 -7.56 21.68 6.75
CA GLU A 24 -8.84 22.02 7.38
C GLU A 24 -8.94 21.40 8.78
N LEU A 25 -9.50 22.14 9.73
CA LEU A 25 -9.78 21.62 11.06
C LEU A 25 -11.10 20.86 11.07
N VAL A 26 -11.15 19.74 11.78
CA VAL A 26 -12.36 18.92 11.90
C VAL A 26 -13.18 19.43 13.09
N SER A 27 -14.46 19.69 12.87
CA SER A 27 -15.37 20.05 13.97
C SER A 27 -15.72 18.84 14.84
N PRO A 28 -16.05 19.02 16.13
CA PRO A 28 -16.49 17.92 17.00
C PRO A 28 -17.75 17.18 16.51
N GLU A 29 -18.54 17.80 15.63
CA GLU A 29 -19.73 17.20 15.02
C GLU A 29 -19.39 16.32 13.81
N GLU A 30 -18.39 16.72 13.03
CA GLU A 30 -17.86 15.91 11.90
C GLU A 30 -17.10 14.69 12.39
N GLU A 31 -16.38 14.80 13.52
CA GLU A 31 -15.69 13.69 14.17
C GLU A 31 -16.65 12.53 14.53
N LYS A 32 -17.92 12.84 14.82
CA LYS A 32 -18.95 11.87 15.19
C LYS A 32 -19.71 11.27 14.01
N LYS A 33 -19.62 11.85 12.80
CA LYS A 33 -20.42 11.47 11.62
C LYS A 33 -19.78 10.41 10.73
N GLN A 34 -18.61 9.91 11.08
CA GLN A 34 -17.92 8.91 10.29
C GLN A 34 -18.46 7.51 10.61
N GLU A 35 -19.58 7.16 9.98
CA GLU A 35 -20.11 5.79 9.95
C GLU A 35 -19.44 5.03 8.80
N GLY A 36 -18.76 3.94 9.16
CA GLY A 36 -17.72 3.35 8.35
C GLY A 36 -18.19 2.18 7.49
N GLU A 37 -18.78 2.47 6.34
CA GLU A 37 -18.86 1.44 5.30
C GLU A 37 -17.48 1.25 4.66
N MET A 38 -16.86 0.12 4.96
CA MET A 38 -15.57 -0.28 4.41
C MET A 38 -15.74 -1.57 3.63
N SER A 39 -15.03 -1.72 2.51
CA SER A 39 -14.92 -2.99 1.80
C SER A 39 -13.53 -3.20 1.22
N PHE A 40 -13.07 -4.45 1.22
CA PHE A 40 -11.83 -4.87 0.56
C PHE A 40 -12.09 -6.06 -0.35
N SER A 41 -11.37 -6.05 -1.47
CA SER A 41 -11.28 -7.17 -2.39
C SER A 41 -9.85 -7.66 -2.45
N PHE A 42 -9.65 -8.95 -2.18
CA PHE A 42 -8.38 -9.66 -2.35
C PHE A 42 -8.55 -10.63 -3.52
N TYR A 43 -7.67 -10.58 -4.53
CA TYR A 43 -7.87 -11.37 -5.75
C TYR A 43 -6.58 -11.97 -6.28
N SER A 44 -6.73 -13.06 -7.02
CA SER A 44 -5.73 -13.70 -7.88
C SER A 44 -6.41 -14.08 -9.19
N ASP A 45 -5.67 -14.72 -10.09
CA ASP A 45 -6.21 -15.19 -11.38
C ASP A 45 -7.33 -16.23 -11.21
N THR A 46 -7.38 -16.93 -10.07
CA THR A 46 -8.29 -18.06 -9.84
C THR A 46 -9.37 -17.81 -8.80
N ARG A 47 -9.22 -16.78 -7.95
CA ARG A 47 -10.20 -16.52 -6.88
C ARG A 47 -10.26 -15.05 -6.46
N ARG A 48 -11.36 -14.70 -5.79
CA ARG A 48 -11.57 -13.42 -5.13
C ARG A 48 -12.22 -13.60 -3.77
N TYR A 49 -11.73 -12.86 -2.77
CA TYR A 49 -12.40 -12.65 -1.50
C TYR A 49 -12.87 -11.21 -1.42
N TYR A 50 -14.13 -11.02 -1.07
CA TYR A 50 -14.73 -9.72 -0.90
C TYR A 50 -15.37 -9.63 0.48
N LEU A 51 -14.85 -8.74 1.31
CA LEU A 51 -15.37 -8.45 2.64
C LEU A 51 -15.81 -7.00 2.69
N GLY A 52 -16.90 -6.72 3.39
CA GLY A 52 -17.33 -5.34 3.54
C GLY A 52 -18.54 -5.17 4.42
N HIS A 53 -19.10 -3.97 4.36
CA HIS A 53 -20.38 -3.62 4.97
C HIS A 53 -21.37 -3.19 3.89
N LYS A 54 -22.63 -3.57 4.06
CA LYS A 54 -23.77 -3.08 3.27
C LYS A 54 -24.85 -2.64 4.26
N GLU A 55 -25.19 -1.35 4.25
CA GLU A 55 -26.16 -0.77 5.18
C GLU A 55 -25.79 -1.09 6.66
N GLY A 56 -24.50 -0.97 6.97
CA GLY A 56 -23.95 -1.27 8.29
C GLY A 56 -23.87 -2.75 8.68
N ARG A 57 -24.27 -3.69 7.81
CA ARG A 57 -24.15 -5.14 8.06
C ARG A 57 -22.93 -5.72 7.37
N PRO A 58 -22.08 -6.51 8.06
CA PRO A 58 -20.92 -7.11 7.44
C PRO A 58 -21.32 -8.24 6.50
N PHE A 59 -20.52 -8.45 5.45
CA PHE A 59 -20.67 -9.57 4.53
C PHE A 59 -19.32 -10.17 4.14
N LEU A 60 -19.37 -11.41 3.67
CA LEU A 60 -18.27 -12.13 3.05
C LEU A 60 -18.78 -12.75 1.75
N MET A 61 -17.99 -12.60 0.69
CA MET A 61 -18.16 -13.35 -0.55
C MET A 61 -16.82 -13.96 -0.97
N VAL A 62 -16.86 -15.25 -1.29
CA VAL A 62 -15.74 -16.00 -1.86
C VAL A 62 -16.12 -16.45 -3.25
N GLU A 63 -15.25 -16.19 -4.22
CA GLU A 63 -15.43 -16.58 -5.61
C GLU A 63 -14.25 -17.39 -6.11
N TYR A 64 -14.54 -18.45 -6.86
CA TYR A 64 -13.58 -19.19 -7.67
C TYR A 64 -13.97 -19.13 -9.13
N PHE A 65 -12.98 -18.85 -9.98
CA PHE A 65 -13.17 -18.76 -11.42
C PHE A 65 -12.84 -20.11 -12.06
N ASP A 66 -13.69 -20.54 -12.99
CA ASP A 66 -13.61 -21.75 -13.81
C ASP A 66 -13.78 -23.09 -13.06
N SER A 67 -13.10 -23.29 -11.92
CA SER A 67 -13.16 -24.53 -11.13
C SER A 67 -12.93 -24.31 -9.64
N LEU A 68 -13.51 -25.18 -8.81
CA LEU A 68 -13.20 -25.26 -7.38
C LEU A 68 -11.93 -26.10 -7.16
N PRO A 69 -11.14 -25.82 -6.09
CA PRO A 69 -9.97 -26.62 -5.77
C PRO A 69 -10.31 -28.10 -5.50
N ASP A 70 -9.46 -29.00 -5.97
CA ASP A 70 -9.60 -30.45 -5.75
C ASP A 70 -9.45 -30.82 -4.27
N GLU A 71 -8.76 -29.98 -3.50
CA GLU A 71 -8.52 -30.15 -2.07
C GLU A 71 -9.78 -29.93 -1.22
N LEU A 72 -10.86 -29.38 -1.78
CA LEU A 72 -12.16 -29.30 -1.10
C LEU A 72 -12.90 -30.63 -1.17
N SER A 73 -13.54 -31.02 -0.08
CA SER A 73 -14.47 -32.16 -0.06
C SER A 73 -15.74 -31.85 -0.86
N GLU A 74 -16.44 -32.88 -1.32
CA GLU A 74 -17.70 -32.71 -2.05
C GLU A 74 -18.75 -31.93 -1.24
N ALA A 75 -18.82 -32.19 0.08
CA ALA A 75 -19.71 -31.45 0.99
C ALA A 75 -19.34 -29.96 1.14
N GLU A 76 -18.07 -29.59 0.95
CA GLU A 76 -17.64 -28.19 0.91
C GLU A 76 -17.95 -27.55 -0.44
N LYS A 77 -17.75 -28.28 -1.54
CA LYS A 77 -18.08 -27.81 -2.89
C LYS A 77 -19.57 -27.53 -3.06
N GLU A 78 -20.44 -28.35 -2.45
CA GLU A 78 -21.90 -28.16 -2.46
C GLU A 78 -22.35 -26.83 -1.82
N LYS A 79 -21.51 -26.18 -1.00
CA LYS A 79 -21.83 -24.85 -0.41
C LYS A 79 -21.70 -23.71 -1.41
N PHE A 80 -21.04 -23.94 -2.54
CA PHE A 80 -20.87 -22.94 -3.58
C PHE A 80 -22.03 -22.99 -4.58
N THR A 81 -22.56 -21.82 -4.91
CA THR A 81 -23.49 -21.65 -6.02
C THR A 81 -22.69 -21.50 -7.32
N LYS A 82 -23.05 -22.28 -8.34
CA LYS A 82 -22.46 -22.16 -9.67
C LYS A 82 -23.23 -21.11 -10.47
N GLU A 83 -22.54 -20.05 -10.88
CA GLU A 83 -23.04 -18.97 -11.71
C GLU A 83 -22.28 -18.95 -13.05
N THR A 84 -22.92 -18.45 -14.11
CA THR A 84 -22.25 -18.13 -15.37
C THR A 84 -22.25 -16.61 -15.51
N ARG A 85 -21.06 -16.02 -15.66
CA ARG A 85 -20.90 -14.57 -15.81
C ARG A 85 -20.10 -14.25 -17.07
N LYS A 86 -20.40 -13.13 -17.71
CA LYS A 86 -19.66 -12.66 -18.89
C LYS A 86 -18.41 -11.92 -18.46
N GLN A 87 -17.30 -12.19 -19.13
CA GLN A 87 -16.06 -11.45 -19.05
C GLN A 87 -15.69 -11.02 -20.48
N GLY A 88 -16.07 -9.81 -20.86
CA GLY A 88 -16.03 -9.37 -22.27
C GLY A 88 -16.92 -10.26 -23.16
N GLU A 89 -16.34 -10.88 -24.17
CA GLU A 89 -17.06 -11.78 -25.10
C GLU A 89 -17.12 -13.24 -24.62
N THR A 90 -16.39 -13.61 -23.56
CA THR A 90 -16.35 -14.99 -23.05
C THR A 90 -17.25 -15.17 -21.83
N GLU A 91 -17.92 -16.33 -21.76
CA GLU A 91 -18.63 -16.75 -20.56
C GLU A 91 -17.70 -17.55 -19.66
N LYS A 92 -17.64 -17.18 -18.38
CA LYS A 92 -16.90 -17.90 -17.34
C LYS A 92 -17.83 -18.49 -16.32
N VAL A 93 -17.46 -19.66 -15.84
CA VAL A 93 -18.10 -20.29 -14.69
C VAL A 93 -17.52 -19.67 -13.42
N VAL A 94 -18.37 -19.23 -12.51
CA VAL A 94 -17.98 -18.68 -11.21
C VAL A 94 -18.66 -19.48 -10.12
N TYR A 95 -17.89 -19.98 -9.17
CA TYR A 95 -18.40 -20.63 -7.96
C TYR A 95 -18.41 -19.62 -6.83
N VAL A 96 -19.56 -19.39 -6.22
CA VAL A 96 -19.77 -18.31 -5.25
C VAL A 96 -20.27 -18.85 -3.92
N LEU A 97 -19.56 -18.50 -2.85
CA LEU A 97 -19.97 -18.70 -1.46
C LEU A 97 -20.24 -17.33 -0.85
N LYS A 98 -21.45 -17.12 -0.30
CA LYS A 98 -21.87 -15.85 0.30
C LYS A 98 -22.23 -16.05 1.76
N HIS A 99 -21.93 -15.05 2.59
CA HIS A 99 -22.40 -14.95 3.96
C HIS A 99 -22.75 -13.49 4.26
N GLY A 100 -23.95 -13.25 4.79
CA GLY A 100 -24.50 -11.90 4.93
C GLY A 100 -25.13 -11.36 3.64
N GLU A 101 -25.60 -10.11 3.70
CA GLU A 101 -26.20 -9.42 2.55
C GLU A 101 -25.11 -8.83 1.65
N VAL A 102 -24.65 -9.63 0.69
CA VAL A 102 -23.65 -9.20 -0.28
C VAL A 102 -24.29 -8.23 -1.31
N PRO A 103 -23.63 -7.15 -1.72
CA PRO A 103 -24.05 -6.33 -2.86
C PRO A 103 -24.24 -7.17 -4.12
N GLU A 104 -25.21 -6.82 -4.97
CA GLU A 104 -25.42 -7.54 -6.23
C GLU A 104 -24.13 -7.50 -7.07
N PRO A 105 -23.65 -8.64 -7.57
CA PRO A 105 -22.51 -8.67 -8.45
C PRO A 105 -22.85 -7.89 -9.74
N ARG A 106 -21.87 -7.15 -10.27
CA ARG A 106 -22.00 -6.60 -11.62
C ARG A 106 -22.19 -7.77 -12.59
N GLU A 107 -23.15 -7.66 -13.52
CA GLU A 107 -23.46 -8.71 -14.50
C GLU A 107 -22.23 -9.10 -15.35
N GLU A 108 -21.33 -8.14 -15.54
CA GLU A 108 -20.01 -8.35 -16.11
C GLU A 108 -18.97 -8.57 -15.01
N MET A 109 -18.24 -9.68 -15.12
CA MET A 109 -16.96 -9.80 -14.45
C MET A 109 -16.02 -8.77 -15.09
N GLU A 110 -15.65 -7.75 -14.31
CA GLU A 110 -14.43 -7.02 -14.61
C GLU A 110 -13.30 -8.05 -14.66
N GLU A 111 -12.47 -8.02 -15.70
CA GLU A 111 -11.16 -8.67 -15.62
C GLU A 111 -10.50 -8.25 -14.29
N PRO A 112 -9.73 -9.13 -13.61
CA PRO A 112 -8.81 -8.66 -12.59
C PRO A 112 -7.91 -7.64 -13.28
N ASP A 113 -8.36 -6.40 -13.26
CA ASP A 113 -7.90 -5.41 -14.19
C ASP A 113 -6.56 -4.96 -13.63
N PRO A 114 -5.43 -5.22 -14.30
CA PRO A 114 -4.19 -4.57 -13.90
C PRO A 114 -4.37 -3.04 -13.92
N SER A 115 -5.38 -2.53 -14.63
CA SER A 115 -5.87 -1.16 -14.62
C SER A 115 -6.86 -0.78 -13.50
N GLN A 116 -7.43 -1.71 -12.71
CA GLN A 116 -8.06 -1.34 -11.43
C GLN A 116 -7.01 -0.70 -10.52
N SER A 117 -5.77 -1.21 -10.53
CA SER A 117 -4.64 -0.50 -9.90
C SER A 117 -4.40 0.88 -10.54
N LYS A 118 -4.55 1.02 -11.86
CA LYS A 118 -4.46 2.32 -12.58
C LYS A 118 -5.64 3.26 -12.31
N LYS A 119 -6.79 2.76 -11.83
CA LYS A 119 -7.88 3.61 -11.35
C LYS A 119 -7.50 4.26 -10.04
N TYR A 120 -6.83 3.52 -9.15
CA TYR A 120 -6.36 4.03 -7.86
C TYR A 120 -5.03 4.79 -7.94
N ARG A 121 -4.34 4.73 -9.08
CA ARG A 121 -3.03 5.36 -9.29
C ARG A 121 -3.08 6.42 -10.38
N VAL A 122 -2.24 7.43 -10.24
CA VAL A 122 -2.07 8.49 -11.26
C VAL A 122 -0.79 8.33 -12.07
N ALA A 123 0.22 7.70 -11.48
CA ALA A 123 1.45 7.27 -12.13
C ALA A 123 1.78 5.83 -11.73
N GLN A 124 2.88 5.29 -12.25
CA GLN A 124 3.41 4.04 -11.71
C GLN A 124 3.83 4.25 -10.25
N SER A 125 3.51 3.28 -9.39
CA SER A 125 4.03 3.27 -8.03
C SER A 125 5.55 3.32 -8.05
N ARG A 126 6.11 4.22 -7.25
CA ARG A 126 7.54 4.20 -7.00
C ARG A 126 7.84 3.01 -6.09
N ASP A 127 8.37 1.94 -6.67
CA ASP A 127 8.65 0.70 -5.94
C ASP A 127 9.91 0.03 -6.51
N PHE A 128 11.01 0.11 -5.78
CA PHE A 128 12.29 -0.51 -6.14
C PHE A 128 12.36 -1.99 -5.74
N GLU A 129 11.37 -2.54 -5.01
CA GLU A 129 11.27 -3.98 -4.71
C GLU A 129 10.51 -4.77 -5.77
N SER A 130 9.61 -4.11 -6.49
CA SER A 130 8.85 -4.73 -7.57
C SER A 130 9.78 -5.30 -8.64
N GLY A 131 9.66 -6.60 -8.92
CA GLY A 131 10.50 -7.31 -9.89
C GLY A 131 11.97 -7.47 -9.48
N MET A 132 12.34 -7.13 -8.24
CA MET A 132 13.72 -7.20 -7.76
C MET A 132 14.28 -8.62 -7.83
N ILE A 133 13.52 -9.61 -7.35
CA ILE A 133 13.96 -11.01 -7.37
C ILE A 133 14.15 -11.47 -8.81
N ASP A 134 13.19 -11.20 -9.69
CA ASP A 134 13.28 -11.53 -11.11
C ASP A 134 14.52 -10.90 -11.75
N SER A 135 14.81 -9.64 -11.45
CA SER A 135 16.02 -8.95 -11.92
C SER A 135 17.30 -9.58 -11.37
N PHE A 136 17.30 -9.95 -10.08
CA PHE A 136 18.44 -10.59 -9.43
C PHE A 136 18.77 -11.94 -10.07
N VAL A 137 17.76 -12.80 -10.30
CA VAL A 137 17.96 -14.13 -10.90
C VAL A 137 18.12 -14.12 -12.42
N ALA A 138 17.91 -12.97 -13.08
CA ALA A 138 18.16 -12.81 -14.51
C ALA A 138 19.64 -12.55 -14.84
N ASP A 139 20.44 -12.13 -13.86
CA ASP A 139 21.86 -11.79 -14.01
C ASP A 139 22.75 -12.91 -13.47
N ASP A 140 23.44 -13.63 -14.36
CA ASP A 140 24.29 -14.76 -14.00
C ASP A 140 25.45 -14.40 -13.06
N GLU A 141 25.85 -13.12 -12.95
CA GLU A 141 26.82 -12.67 -11.96
C GLU A 141 26.31 -12.88 -10.51
N ASN A 142 24.99 -12.89 -10.33
CA ASN A 142 24.36 -13.13 -9.03
C ASN A 142 24.28 -14.61 -8.63
N LYS A 143 24.67 -15.57 -9.48
CA LYS A 143 24.68 -17.00 -9.12
C LYS A 143 25.57 -17.29 -7.92
N GLN A 144 26.75 -16.68 -7.90
CA GLN A 144 27.68 -16.82 -6.78
C GLN A 144 27.10 -16.21 -5.51
N VAL A 145 26.50 -15.02 -5.63
CA VAL A 145 25.84 -14.33 -4.51
C VAL A 145 24.68 -15.17 -3.96
N MET A 146 23.82 -15.73 -4.83
CA MET A 146 22.72 -16.61 -4.42
C MET A 146 23.23 -17.86 -3.69
N SER A 147 24.34 -18.45 -4.18
CA SER A 147 24.96 -19.62 -3.56
C SER A 147 25.44 -19.30 -2.15
N GLU A 148 26.07 -18.14 -1.95
CA GLU A 148 26.53 -17.68 -0.63
C GLU A 148 25.37 -17.43 0.34
N ILE A 149 24.31 -16.76 -0.12
CA ILE A 149 23.12 -16.48 0.68
C ILE A 149 22.43 -17.79 1.10
N LEU A 150 22.26 -18.73 0.15
CA LEU A 150 21.66 -20.03 0.44
C LEU A 150 22.52 -20.88 1.39
N ALA A 151 23.84 -20.91 1.20
CA ALA A 151 24.75 -21.61 2.10
C ALA A 151 24.72 -21.04 3.53
N LYS A 152 24.47 -19.74 3.68
CA LYS A 152 24.38 -19.07 4.98
C LYS A 152 23.08 -19.41 5.74
N HIS A 153 21.94 -19.51 5.03
CA HIS A 153 20.62 -19.61 5.67
C HIS A 153 19.95 -20.98 5.56
N SER A 154 20.45 -21.86 4.70
CA SER A 154 19.92 -23.21 4.51
C SER A 154 20.86 -24.29 5.07
N LYS A 155 20.38 -25.54 5.10
CA LYS A 155 21.19 -26.72 5.47
C LYS A 155 21.60 -27.55 4.26
N LEU A 156 21.59 -26.95 3.07
CA LEU A 156 21.91 -27.64 1.82
C LEU A 156 23.40 -27.94 1.72
N SER A 157 23.76 -29.05 1.08
CA SER A 157 25.15 -29.30 0.68
C SER A 157 25.59 -28.29 -0.39
N PRO A 158 26.91 -28.11 -0.61
CA PRO A 158 27.42 -27.30 -1.71
C PRO A 158 26.87 -27.74 -3.09
N GLU A 159 26.77 -29.05 -3.31
CA GLU A 159 26.23 -29.62 -4.55
C GLU A 159 24.74 -29.32 -4.71
N GLU A 160 23.95 -29.51 -3.65
CA GLU A 160 22.51 -29.19 -3.65
C GLU A 160 22.27 -27.70 -3.89
N THR A 161 23.08 -26.84 -3.26
CA THR A 161 23.03 -25.38 -3.42
C THR A 161 23.30 -25.01 -4.87
N SER A 162 24.38 -25.52 -5.45
CA SER A 162 24.75 -25.26 -6.85
C SER A 162 23.65 -25.70 -7.82
N GLN A 163 23.06 -26.88 -7.62
CA GLN A 163 21.96 -27.38 -8.43
C GLN A 163 20.72 -26.49 -8.35
N ILE A 164 20.30 -26.10 -7.14
CA ILE A 164 19.12 -25.24 -6.96
C ILE A 164 19.34 -23.87 -7.57
N VAL A 165 20.53 -23.29 -7.43
CA VAL A 165 20.87 -22.00 -8.04
C VAL A 165 20.79 -22.11 -9.56
N GLU A 166 21.43 -23.10 -10.19
CA GLU A 166 21.39 -23.23 -11.65
C GLU A 166 19.96 -23.44 -12.16
N GLN A 167 19.18 -24.31 -11.50
CA GLN A 167 17.78 -24.55 -11.84
C GLN A 167 16.93 -23.29 -11.70
N THR A 168 17.14 -22.49 -10.66
CA THR A 168 16.37 -21.25 -10.42
C THR A 168 16.65 -20.23 -11.51
N PHE A 169 17.92 -20.02 -11.87
CA PHE A 169 18.32 -19.06 -12.90
C PHE A 169 17.90 -19.52 -14.29
N GLU A 170 17.98 -20.83 -14.57
CA GLU A 170 17.49 -21.40 -15.84
C GLU A 170 15.97 -21.30 -15.96
N ALA A 171 15.23 -21.59 -14.89
CA ALA A 171 13.78 -21.43 -14.86
C ALA A 171 13.38 -19.95 -15.07
N SER A 172 14.11 -19.00 -14.48
CA SER A 172 13.93 -17.56 -14.71
C SER A 172 14.12 -17.19 -16.19
N ARG A 173 15.21 -17.63 -16.83
CA ARG A 173 15.45 -17.40 -18.26
C ARG A 173 14.33 -17.95 -19.16
N ARG A 174 13.76 -19.09 -18.79
CA ARG A 174 12.64 -19.73 -19.50
C ARG A 174 11.28 -19.12 -19.15
N GLN A 175 11.22 -18.15 -18.23
CA GLN A 175 9.99 -17.58 -17.67
C GLN A 175 9.07 -18.65 -17.06
N ASP A 176 9.65 -19.73 -16.56
CA ASP A 176 8.93 -20.87 -15.98
C ASP A 176 8.59 -20.58 -14.51
N ARG A 177 7.49 -19.85 -14.30
CA ARG A 177 7.00 -19.46 -12.97
C ARG A 177 6.65 -20.66 -12.09
N GLU A 178 6.20 -21.76 -12.67
CA GLU A 178 5.83 -22.96 -11.92
C GLU A 178 7.07 -23.64 -11.35
N ALA A 179 8.13 -23.77 -12.16
CA ALA A 179 9.42 -24.28 -11.69
C ALA A 179 10.03 -23.40 -10.59
N ILE A 180 9.98 -22.07 -10.72
CA ILE A 180 10.45 -21.14 -9.68
C ILE A 180 9.68 -21.32 -8.38
N ARG A 181 8.36 -21.46 -8.45
CA ARG A 181 7.49 -21.70 -7.28
C ARG A 181 7.82 -23.03 -6.62
N ALA A 182 7.98 -24.09 -7.42
CA ALA A 182 8.35 -25.41 -6.93
C ALA A 182 9.70 -25.38 -6.21
N LEU A 183 10.71 -24.73 -6.79
CA LEU A 183 12.04 -24.56 -6.18
C LEU A 183 11.97 -23.76 -4.87
N SER A 184 11.21 -22.68 -4.85
CA SER A 184 11.01 -21.84 -3.65
C SER A 184 10.31 -22.61 -2.52
N SER A 185 9.38 -23.51 -2.86
CA SER A 185 8.65 -24.33 -1.87
C SER A 185 9.52 -25.36 -1.14
N ARG A 186 10.75 -25.62 -1.63
CA ARG A 186 11.71 -26.52 -0.97
C ARG A 186 12.30 -25.93 0.31
N PHE A 187 12.16 -24.63 0.51
CA PHE A 187 12.68 -23.93 1.67
C PHE A 187 11.59 -23.68 2.72
N PRO A 188 11.91 -23.79 4.02
CA PRO A 188 11.03 -23.25 5.06
C PRO A 188 10.80 -21.75 4.82
N LYS A 189 9.59 -21.25 5.09
CA LYS A 189 9.21 -19.84 4.91
C LYS A 189 10.25 -18.87 5.50
N LYS A 190 10.73 -19.15 6.71
CA LYS A 190 11.77 -18.37 7.39
C LYS A 190 13.08 -18.28 6.59
N VAL A 191 13.51 -19.37 5.95
CA VAL A 191 14.73 -19.38 5.13
C VAL A 191 14.51 -18.52 3.88
N ALA A 192 13.36 -18.67 3.21
CA ALA A 192 13.01 -17.86 2.06
C ALA A 192 12.95 -16.35 2.40
N GLU A 193 12.43 -15.99 3.57
CA GLU A 193 12.44 -14.62 4.09
C GLU A 193 13.85 -14.09 4.31
N MET A 194 14.74 -14.88 4.93
CA MET A 194 16.13 -14.47 5.15
C MET A 194 16.89 -14.27 3.82
N VAL A 195 16.69 -15.17 2.86
CA VAL A 195 17.26 -15.04 1.51
C VAL A 195 16.76 -13.77 0.82
N ARG A 196 15.44 -13.55 0.84
CA ARG A 196 14.82 -12.34 0.27
C ARG A 196 15.37 -11.07 0.91
N ASN A 197 15.52 -11.05 2.23
CA ASN A 197 16.03 -9.88 2.95
C ASN A 197 17.48 -9.55 2.57
N GLU A 198 18.35 -10.55 2.40
CA GLU A 198 19.72 -10.29 1.93
C GLU A 198 19.79 -9.81 0.49
N ILE A 199 18.93 -10.35 -0.40
CA ILE A 199 18.83 -9.82 -1.77
C ILE A 199 18.33 -8.38 -1.72
N ARG A 200 17.31 -8.10 -0.91
CA ARG A 200 16.75 -6.76 -0.69
C ARG A 200 17.82 -5.77 -0.23
N GLU A 201 18.61 -6.10 0.79
CA GLU A 201 19.69 -5.23 1.29
C GLU A 201 20.76 -4.92 0.25
N ARG A 202 21.01 -5.85 -0.68
CA ARG A 202 22.01 -5.69 -1.75
C ARG A 202 21.49 -4.86 -2.92
N MET A 203 20.24 -5.11 -3.31
CA MET A 203 19.65 -4.60 -4.55
C MET A 203 18.91 -3.28 -4.36
N LEU A 204 18.40 -2.99 -3.16
CA LEU A 204 17.69 -1.73 -2.91
C LEU A 204 18.63 -0.53 -3.10
N PRO A 205 18.09 0.61 -3.59
CA PRO A 205 18.76 1.89 -3.47
C PRO A 205 19.12 2.19 -2.00
N LYS A 206 20.16 2.98 -1.79
CA LYS A 206 20.66 3.37 -0.47
C LYS A 206 20.30 4.84 -0.21
N PRO A 207 19.13 5.14 0.36
CA PRO A 207 18.78 6.51 0.74
C PRO A 207 19.74 7.02 1.81
N GLN A 208 19.86 8.34 1.89
CA GLN A 208 20.70 9.01 2.87
C GLN A 208 20.03 8.95 4.25
N GLU A 209 20.71 8.38 5.24
CA GLU A 209 20.22 8.46 6.62
C GLU A 209 20.32 9.89 7.14
N MET A 210 19.32 10.32 7.90
CA MET A 210 19.30 11.62 8.54
C MET A 210 18.76 11.54 9.97
N GLU A 211 19.18 12.50 10.79
CA GLU A 211 18.74 12.68 12.18
C GLU A 211 17.64 13.75 12.27
N ILE A 212 16.89 13.76 13.38
CA ILE A 212 15.79 14.71 13.63
C ILE A 212 16.30 16.16 13.48
N ALA A 213 17.43 16.49 14.09
CA ALA A 213 17.99 17.84 14.04
C ALA A 213 18.31 18.32 12.61
N GLN A 214 18.72 17.41 11.72
CA GLN A 214 18.97 17.68 10.30
C GLN A 214 17.66 17.88 9.56
N LEU A 215 16.64 17.06 9.84
CA LEU A 215 15.32 17.24 9.25
C LEU A 215 14.69 18.58 9.67
N VAL A 216 14.77 18.95 10.96
CA VAL A 216 14.30 20.25 11.45
C VAL A 216 14.92 21.40 10.66
N GLU A 217 16.24 21.33 10.41
CA GLU A 217 16.93 22.36 9.64
C GLU A 217 16.48 22.35 8.17
N ALA A 218 16.32 21.16 7.59
CA ALA A 218 15.87 20.98 6.22
C ALA A 218 14.41 21.43 6.00
N LEU A 219 13.60 21.54 7.05
CA LEU A 219 12.20 22.00 6.94
C LEU A 219 12.04 23.51 7.05
N LYS A 220 13.07 24.25 7.49
CA LYS A 220 13.02 25.71 7.53
C LYS A 220 12.88 26.28 6.13
N ASP A 221 11.89 27.16 5.96
CA ASP A 221 11.57 27.84 4.70
C ASP A 221 11.32 26.88 3.51
N LYS A 222 10.95 25.63 3.78
CA LYS A 222 10.60 24.63 2.77
C LYS A 222 9.10 24.44 2.64
N LYS A 223 8.68 24.21 1.41
CA LYS A 223 7.31 23.83 1.05
C LYS A 223 7.17 22.32 1.20
N VAL A 224 6.44 21.90 2.23
CA VAL A 224 6.35 20.50 2.65
C VAL A 224 4.99 19.94 2.28
N LEU A 225 4.93 18.64 2.00
CA LEU A 225 3.71 17.84 1.98
C LEU A 225 3.90 16.61 2.87
N PHE A 226 2.91 16.28 3.69
CA PHE A 226 2.93 15.04 4.48
C PHE A 226 2.17 13.93 3.76
N TYR A 227 2.68 12.70 3.85
CA TYR A 227 2.02 11.53 3.28
C TYR A 227 2.11 10.33 4.23
N THR A 228 0.97 9.73 4.56
CA THR A 228 0.89 8.72 5.62
C THR A 228 0.39 7.38 5.12
N GLY A 229 0.87 6.32 5.75
CA GLY A 229 0.40 4.95 5.55
C GLY A 229 0.11 4.26 6.89
N ALA A 230 -0.28 2.98 6.83
CA ALA A 230 -0.87 2.28 7.98
C ALA A 230 0.03 2.24 9.22
N GLY A 231 1.36 2.35 9.06
CA GLY A 231 2.32 2.33 10.17
C GLY A 231 2.10 3.42 11.22
N ILE A 232 1.50 4.56 10.86
CA ILE A 232 1.14 5.59 11.83
C ILE A 232 -0.03 5.17 12.75
N SER A 233 -0.88 4.26 12.27
CA SER A 233 -2.10 3.79 12.94
C SER A 233 -1.90 2.51 13.77
N ILE A 234 -0.86 1.71 13.49
CA ILE A 234 -0.62 0.41 14.19
C ILE A 234 -0.62 0.55 15.71
N ALA A 235 -0.02 1.62 16.26
CA ALA A 235 0.06 1.82 17.71
C ALA A 235 -1.31 2.06 18.38
N SER A 236 -2.35 2.41 17.62
CA SER A 236 -3.73 2.50 18.11
C SER A 236 -4.49 1.16 18.07
N GLY A 237 -3.89 0.12 17.47
CA GLY A 237 -4.50 -1.19 17.26
C GLY A 237 -5.21 -1.35 15.91
N VAL A 238 -4.98 -0.47 14.94
CA VAL A 238 -5.45 -0.64 13.55
C VAL A 238 -4.41 -1.44 12.78
N HIS A 239 -4.79 -2.62 12.27
CA HIS A 239 -3.88 -3.48 11.52
C HIS A 239 -3.44 -2.84 10.20
N SER A 240 -2.18 -3.10 9.80
CA SER A 240 -1.76 -2.91 8.40
C SER A 240 -2.46 -3.92 7.48
N MET A 241 -2.34 -3.72 6.17
CA MET A 241 -2.86 -4.67 5.19
C MET A 241 -2.28 -6.09 5.37
N ASP A 242 -0.99 -6.20 5.64
CA ASP A 242 -0.32 -7.49 5.87
C ASP A 242 -0.84 -8.18 7.15
N GLN A 243 -0.99 -7.41 8.23
CA GLN A 243 -1.54 -7.92 9.50
C GLN A 243 -3.01 -8.34 9.35
N LEU A 244 -3.79 -7.62 8.55
CA LEU A 244 -5.17 -7.98 8.23
C LEU A 244 -5.23 -9.30 7.45
N GLN A 245 -4.40 -9.46 6.41
CA GLN A 245 -4.32 -10.70 5.65
C GLN A 245 -3.91 -11.88 6.53
N GLU A 246 -2.90 -11.71 7.40
CA GLU A 246 -2.48 -12.73 8.35
C GLU A 246 -3.62 -13.12 9.32
N THR A 247 -4.29 -12.13 9.91
CA THR A 247 -5.41 -12.35 10.84
C THR A 247 -6.56 -13.13 10.20
N LEU A 248 -6.92 -12.76 8.96
CA LEU A 248 -7.95 -13.43 8.20
C LEU A 248 -7.50 -14.80 7.66
N GLY A 249 -6.20 -15.04 7.56
CA GLY A 249 -5.61 -16.26 7.00
C GLY A 249 -5.57 -16.25 5.47
N ILE A 250 -5.45 -15.07 4.87
CA ILE A 250 -5.36 -14.87 3.42
C ILE A 250 -3.95 -15.19 2.96
N GLU A 251 -3.84 -16.16 2.06
CA GLU A 251 -2.58 -16.50 1.37
C GLU A 251 -2.88 -16.78 -0.10
N MET A 252 -2.91 -15.72 -0.93
CA MET A 252 -3.28 -15.80 -2.36
C MET A 252 -2.38 -16.68 -3.20
N SER A 253 -1.22 -17.09 -2.67
CA SER A 253 -0.31 -18.05 -3.28
C SER A 253 -0.76 -19.52 -3.11
N GLN A 254 -1.69 -19.83 -2.21
CA GLN A 254 -2.22 -21.18 -2.02
C GLN A 254 -3.58 -21.33 -2.69
N LYS A 255 -3.86 -22.47 -3.34
CA LYS A 255 -5.18 -22.76 -3.92
C LYS A 255 -6.27 -22.83 -2.85
N VAL A 256 -5.95 -23.30 -1.64
CA VAL A 256 -6.84 -23.32 -0.46
C VAL A 256 -6.07 -22.74 0.73
N ASP A 257 -6.47 -21.54 1.18
CA ASP A 257 -5.82 -20.86 2.31
C ASP A 257 -6.67 -20.91 3.60
N GLY A 258 -6.19 -20.22 4.64
CA GLY A 258 -6.85 -20.17 5.94
C GLY A 258 -8.21 -19.49 5.89
N LEU A 259 -8.36 -18.42 5.11
CA LEU A 259 -9.64 -17.73 4.95
C LEU A 259 -10.68 -18.66 4.32
N LEU A 260 -10.35 -19.34 3.21
CA LEU A 260 -11.30 -20.27 2.57
C LEU A 260 -11.73 -21.37 3.54
N LYS A 261 -10.77 -22.00 4.26
CA LYS A 261 -11.08 -23.04 5.25
C LYS A 261 -12.05 -22.54 6.33
N LYS A 262 -11.84 -21.32 6.84
CA LYS A 262 -12.77 -20.69 7.79
C LYS A 262 -14.11 -20.39 7.13
N ALA A 263 -14.14 -19.84 5.92
CA ALA A 263 -15.36 -19.49 5.19
C ALA A 263 -16.27 -20.69 4.95
N VAL A 264 -15.72 -21.85 4.55
CA VAL A 264 -16.51 -23.06 4.33
C VAL A 264 -16.95 -23.71 5.64
N ALA A 265 -16.12 -23.70 6.69
CA ALA A 265 -16.40 -24.42 7.94
C ALA A 265 -17.23 -23.59 8.94
N ASN A 266 -16.89 -22.31 9.11
CA ASN A 266 -17.50 -21.36 10.04
C ASN A 266 -17.33 -19.92 9.52
N PRO A 267 -18.13 -19.48 8.53
CA PRO A 267 -18.01 -18.15 7.92
C PRO A 267 -18.19 -17.01 8.92
N GLN A 268 -18.94 -17.24 10.02
CA GLN A 268 -19.10 -16.24 11.07
C GLN A 268 -17.76 -15.86 11.71
N SER A 269 -16.82 -16.79 11.87
CA SER A 269 -15.51 -16.44 12.43
C SER A 269 -14.69 -15.50 11.54
N VAL A 270 -14.92 -15.53 10.21
CA VAL A 270 -14.32 -14.56 9.28
C VAL A 270 -14.96 -13.19 9.45
N ILE A 271 -16.29 -13.14 9.57
CA ILE A 271 -17.02 -11.90 9.85
C ILE A 271 -16.59 -11.28 11.17
N ASP A 272 -16.51 -12.06 12.25
CA ASP A 272 -16.11 -11.55 13.56
C ASP A 272 -14.70 -10.91 13.50
N SER A 273 -13.78 -11.54 12.76
CA SER A 273 -12.42 -11.02 12.54
C SER A 273 -12.43 -9.71 11.71
N TRP A 274 -13.32 -9.63 10.72
CA TRP A 274 -13.51 -8.45 9.87
C TRP A 274 -14.16 -7.28 10.63
N GLU A 275 -15.14 -7.56 11.48
CA GLU A 275 -15.77 -6.60 12.36
C GLU A 275 -14.78 -6.05 13.39
N GLU A 276 -13.92 -6.89 13.98
CA GLU A 276 -12.87 -6.43 14.89
C GLU A 276 -11.94 -5.41 14.22
N PHE A 277 -11.52 -5.69 12.99
CA PHE A 277 -10.68 -4.79 12.21
C PHE A 277 -11.38 -3.46 11.88
N THR A 278 -12.61 -3.51 11.36
CA THR A 278 -13.35 -2.30 10.99
C THR A 278 -13.69 -1.45 12.21
N LYS A 279 -14.07 -2.08 13.33
CA LYS A 279 -14.22 -1.41 14.61
C LYS A 279 -12.93 -0.71 15.03
N ALA A 280 -11.77 -1.35 14.87
CA ALA A 280 -10.50 -0.70 15.16
C ALA A 280 -10.28 0.56 14.28
N ALA A 281 -10.52 0.46 12.97
CA ALA A 281 -10.38 1.59 12.06
C ALA A 281 -11.33 2.77 12.39
N PHE A 282 -12.56 2.48 12.82
CA PHE A 282 -13.59 3.48 13.05
C PHE A 282 -13.85 3.86 14.51
N GLU A 283 -13.24 3.25 15.50
CA GLU A 283 -13.50 3.62 16.91
C GLU A 283 -12.24 3.95 17.71
N LYS A 284 -11.04 3.65 17.20
CA LYS A 284 -9.81 3.96 17.93
C LYS A 284 -9.50 5.45 17.95
N THR A 285 -8.76 5.87 18.98
CA THR A 285 -8.32 7.26 19.12
C THR A 285 -7.06 7.52 18.31
N ALA A 286 -6.89 8.77 17.88
CA ALA A 286 -5.66 9.25 17.28
C ALA A 286 -4.43 8.93 18.16
N THR A 287 -3.30 8.59 17.53
CA THR A 287 -2.04 8.34 18.24
C THR A 287 -1.27 9.65 18.50
N PRO A 288 -0.22 9.64 19.36
CA PRO A 288 0.66 10.79 19.51
C PRO A 288 1.29 11.29 18.20
N ALA A 289 1.60 10.37 17.26
CA ALA A 289 2.11 10.74 15.95
C ALA A 289 1.08 11.56 15.16
N HIS A 290 -0.20 11.16 15.12
CA HIS A 290 -1.25 11.91 14.42
C HIS A 290 -1.42 13.33 14.96
N GLN A 291 -1.43 13.46 16.29
CA GLN A 291 -1.54 14.76 16.97
C GLN A 291 -0.35 15.67 16.66
N ALA A 292 0.86 15.11 16.73
CA ALA A 292 2.08 15.86 16.42
C ALA A 292 2.17 16.24 14.94
N LEU A 293 1.78 15.33 14.04
CA LEU A 293 1.72 15.56 12.60
C LEU A 293 0.73 16.67 12.24
N GLY A 294 -0.49 16.62 12.82
CA GLY A 294 -1.49 17.67 12.62
C GLY A 294 -1.02 19.05 13.08
N THR A 295 -0.26 19.12 14.19
CA THR A 295 0.35 20.37 14.64
C THR A 295 1.44 20.87 13.68
N LEU A 296 2.32 19.98 13.22
CA LEU A 296 3.39 20.29 12.28
C LEU A 296 2.83 20.78 10.94
N ALA A 297 1.80 20.10 10.42
CA ALA A 297 1.13 20.43 9.17
C ALA A 297 0.52 21.85 9.20
N GLN A 298 -0.12 22.23 10.30
CA GLN A 298 -0.61 23.60 10.49
C GLN A 298 0.53 24.63 10.50
N LYS A 299 1.60 24.38 11.28
CA LYS A 299 2.76 25.30 11.34
C LYS A 299 3.45 25.50 9.99
N LEU A 300 3.61 24.41 9.24
CA LEU A 300 4.27 24.40 7.93
C LEU A 300 3.36 24.77 6.77
N LYS A 301 2.07 25.06 7.02
CA LYS A 301 1.05 25.30 5.99
C LYS A 301 1.04 24.21 4.93
N SER A 302 0.91 22.98 5.40
CA SER A 302 1.10 21.78 4.60
C SER A 302 -0.12 20.88 4.70
N GLN A 303 -0.55 20.32 3.57
CA GLN A 303 -1.58 19.29 3.56
C GLN A 303 -1.05 17.94 4.07
N ILE A 304 -1.96 17.12 4.59
CA ILE A 304 -1.68 15.73 4.95
C ILE A 304 -2.44 14.83 3.97
N PHE A 305 -1.68 14.06 3.21
CA PHE A 305 -2.21 12.96 2.40
C PHE A 305 -2.15 11.66 3.17
N THR A 306 -3.12 10.77 2.94
CA THR A 306 -3.14 9.45 3.57
C THR A 306 -3.62 8.38 2.62
N GLU A 307 -2.99 7.20 2.68
CA GLU A 307 -3.52 5.97 2.06
C GLU A 307 -4.48 5.22 2.99
N ASN A 308 -4.53 5.62 4.26
CA ASN A 308 -5.31 4.95 5.28
C ASN A 308 -6.81 5.11 5.01
N VAL A 309 -7.54 4.09 5.40
CA VAL A 309 -9.02 4.07 5.38
C VAL A 309 -9.60 4.37 6.76
N ASP A 310 -8.78 4.35 7.81
CA ASP A 310 -9.14 4.83 9.13
C ASP A 310 -9.28 6.35 9.14
N HIS A 311 -9.86 6.91 10.19
CA HIS A 311 -10.02 8.37 10.36
C HIS A 311 -9.26 8.91 11.56
N LEU A 312 -8.11 8.32 11.88
CA LEU A 312 -7.36 8.71 13.06
C LEU A 312 -6.72 10.09 12.94
N GLN A 313 -6.44 10.56 11.72
CA GLN A 313 -5.93 11.91 11.49
C GLN A 313 -7.02 12.96 11.74
N GLU A 314 -8.25 12.70 11.28
CA GLU A 314 -9.43 13.53 11.53
C GLU A 314 -9.73 13.62 13.03
N ARG A 315 -9.64 12.50 13.75
CA ARG A 315 -9.72 12.47 15.22
C ARG A 315 -8.60 13.21 15.94
N ALA A 316 -7.48 13.46 15.25
CA ALA A 316 -6.44 14.35 15.76
C ALA A 316 -6.78 15.83 15.56
N GLY A 317 -7.95 16.14 14.98
CA GLY A 317 -8.49 17.49 14.78
C GLY A 317 -8.15 18.10 13.41
N VAL A 318 -7.51 17.35 12.51
CA VAL A 318 -7.04 17.85 11.22
C VAL A 318 -7.50 16.91 10.12
N LYS A 319 -8.10 17.47 9.05
CA LYS A 319 -8.59 16.70 7.92
C LYS A 319 -7.43 16.24 7.04
N ALA A 320 -7.31 14.94 6.83
CA ALA A 320 -6.42 14.39 5.82
C ALA A 320 -7.16 14.26 4.48
N THR A 321 -6.38 14.26 3.41
CA THR A 321 -6.86 13.86 2.10
C THR A 321 -6.62 12.37 1.91
N HIS A 322 -7.70 11.59 1.92
CA HIS A 322 -7.66 10.16 1.58
C HIS A 322 -7.45 9.98 0.07
N LEU A 323 -6.25 9.52 -0.31
CA LEU A 323 -5.85 9.52 -1.71
C LEU A 323 -6.55 8.41 -2.51
N THR A 324 -7.07 8.83 -3.65
CA THR A 324 -7.48 7.96 -4.75
C THR A 324 -6.93 8.50 -6.07
N GLY A 325 -6.70 7.62 -7.04
CA GLY A 325 -6.26 8.01 -8.38
C GLY A 325 -7.19 9.03 -9.07
N PRO A 326 -8.53 8.91 -9.00
CA PRO A 326 -9.43 9.89 -9.59
C PRO A 326 -9.32 11.24 -8.86
N TRP A 327 -9.30 11.24 -7.52
CA TRP A 327 -9.15 12.47 -6.75
C TRP A 327 -7.87 13.22 -7.10
N LEU A 328 -6.72 12.53 -7.19
CA LEU A 328 -5.45 13.13 -7.56
C LEU A 328 -5.50 13.77 -8.97
N LYS A 329 -6.07 13.08 -9.96
CA LYS A 329 -6.22 13.60 -11.34
C LYS A 329 -7.14 14.82 -11.43
N GLU A 330 -8.22 14.82 -10.65
CA GLU A 330 -9.26 15.85 -10.71
C GLU A 330 -8.88 17.11 -9.93
N ASN A 331 -8.11 16.96 -8.83
CA ASN A 331 -7.89 18.04 -7.88
C ASN A 331 -6.46 18.59 -7.88
N ILE A 332 -5.48 17.83 -8.38
CA ILE A 332 -4.07 18.24 -8.34
C ILE A 332 -3.56 18.59 -9.74
N ARG A 333 -2.98 19.79 -9.86
CA ARG A 333 -2.30 20.21 -11.08
C ARG A 333 -0.84 19.73 -11.06
N PRO A 334 -0.32 19.09 -12.12
CA PRO A 334 1.05 18.61 -12.14
C PRO A 334 2.10 19.70 -11.85
N GLU A 335 1.85 20.94 -12.29
CA GLU A 335 2.72 22.09 -12.02
C GLU A 335 2.85 22.41 -10.53
N TRP A 336 1.83 22.14 -9.72
CA TRP A 336 1.87 22.36 -8.27
C TRP A 336 2.87 21.46 -7.56
N LEU A 337 3.19 20.30 -8.13
CA LEU A 337 4.14 19.35 -7.56
C LEU A 337 5.58 19.90 -7.60
N LYS A 338 5.87 20.82 -8.53
CA LYS A 338 7.18 21.50 -8.64
C LYS A 338 7.46 22.47 -7.51
N ASP A 339 6.40 22.98 -6.87
CA ASP A 339 6.55 23.88 -5.74
C ASP A 339 6.90 23.14 -4.45
N ILE A 340 6.61 21.85 -4.35
CA ILE A 340 6.87 21.06 -3.14
C ILE A 340 8.36 20.73 -3.10
N ASP A 341 9.07 21.23 -2.09
CA ASP A 341 10.49 20.93 -1.89
C ASP A 341 10.68 19.50 -1.36
N VAL A 342 9.83 19.10 -0.41
CA VAL A 342 9.98 17.86 0.36
C VAL A 342 8.62 17.21 0.61
N VAL A 343 8.52 15.91 0.32
CA VAL A 343 7.44 15.05 0.81
C VAL A 343 7.95 14.25 2.00
N ILE A 344 7.34 14.44 3.18
CA ILE A 344 7.62 13.64 4.37
C ILE A 344 6.61 12.50 4.42
N THR A 345 7.10 11.28 4.30
CA THR A 345 6.30 10.07 4.46
C THR A 345 6.38 9.55 5.89
N VAL A 346 5.25 9.17 6.49
CA VAL A 346 5.19 8.71 7.89
C VAL A 346 4.44 7.38 7.97
N GLY A 347 5.15 6.32 8.40
CA GLY A 347 4.55 4.99 8.53
C GLY A 347 4.07 4.39 7.20
N LEU A 348 4.56 4.89 6.07
CA LEU A 348 4.27 4.40 4.74
C LEU A 348 5.33 3.37 4.32
N SER A 349 4.90 2.22 3.81
CA SER A 349 5.82 1.16 3.33
C SER A 349 5.87 1.08 1.81
N TYR A 350 4.76 1.38 1.14
CA TYR A 350 4.56 1.26 -0.30
C TYR A 350 3.86 2.51 -0.85
N ASP A 351 4.12 2.86 -2.10
CA ASP A 351 3.42 3.95 -2.82
C ASP A 351 2.19 3.40 -3.56
N ASP A 352 1.21 2.85 -2.83
CA ASP A 352 0.10 2.11 -3.43
C ASP A 352 -0.82 2.98 -4.29
N ARG A 353 -0.86 4.29 -4.02
CA ARG A 353 -1.60 5.27 -4.83
C ARG A 353 -0.79 5.89 -5.97
N GLY A 354 0.49 5.53 -6.11
CA GLY A 354 1.36 6.03 -7.18
C GLY A 354 1.60 7.53 -7.12
N PHE A 355 1.45 8.12 -5.93
CA PHE A 355 1.62 9.55 -5.72
C PHE A 355 3.10 9.93 -5.70
N LEU A 356 3.96 9.14 -5.04
CA LEU A 356 5.39 9.45 -4.96
C LEU A 356 6.07 9.29 -6.33
N GLY A 357 5.63 8.32 -7.13
CA GLY A 357 6.02 8.21 -8.54
C GLY A 357 5.65 9.48 -9.32
N TRP A 358 4.40 9.91 -9.22
CA TRP A 358 3.90 11.10 -9.91
C TRP A 358 4.57 12.40 -9.47
N TYR A 359 4.84 12.54 -8.18
CA TYR A 359 5.60 13.64 -7.61
C TYR A 359 6.98 13.74 -8.27
N LYS A 360 7.70 12.62 -8.38
CA LYS A 360 9.05 12.58 -8.93
C LYS A 360 9.10 12.77 -10.45
N GLU A 361 8.08 12.29 -11.16
CA GLU A 361 7.90 12.58 -12.60
C GLU A 361 7.77 14.08 -12.88
N ASN A 362 7.06 14.80 -12.01
CA ASN A 362 6.79 16.23 -12.19
C ASN A 362 7.78 17.15 -11.48
N ASN A 363 8.52 16.62 -10.50
CA ASN A 363 9.53 17.32 -9.72
C ASN A 363 10.74 16.41 -9.42
N SER A 364 11.63 16.29 -10.40
CA SER A 364 12.82 15.42 -10.29
C SER A 364 13.80 15.84 -9.20
N ASN A 365 13.78 17.11 -8.79
CA ASN A 365 14.65 17.65 -7.74
C ASN A 365 14.02 17.55 -6.35
N GLY A 366 12.70 17.33 -6.28
CA GLY A 366 11.95 17.16 -5.06
C GLY A 366 12.49 16.00 -4.22
N LYS A 367 12.52 16.20 -2.90
CA LYS A 367 13.04 15.20 -1.97
C LYS A 367 11.91 14.41 -1.31
N ILE A 368 12.17 13.14 -1.02
CA ILE A 368 11.31 12.33 -0.17
C ILE A 368 12.10 12.01 1.10
N VAL A 369 11.46 12.17 2.26
CA VAL A 369 11.99 11.75 3.55
C VAL A 369 11.08 10.67 4.12
N GLY A 370 11.61 9.47 4.32
CA GLY A 370 10.90 8.36 4.97
C GLY A 370 11.08 8.34 6.47
N VAL A 371 9.99 8.49 7.23
CA VAL A 371 9.97 8.21 8.68
C VAL A 371 9.37 6.83 8.90
N ASN A 372 10.24 5.83 9.07
CA ASN A 372 9.82 4.44 9.21
C ASN A 372 10.85 3.62 10.02
N LEU A 373 10.44 2.47 10.55
CA LEU A 373 11.29 1.54 11.30
C LEU A 373 12.38 0.90 10.42
N SER A 374 12.03 0.65 9.16
CA SER A 374 12.89 0.06 8.13
C SER A 374 12.74 0.82 6.82
N GLN A 375 13.68 0.65 5.90
CA GLN A 375 13.63 1.29 4.58
C GLN A 375 12.38 0.85 3.78
N PRO A 376 11.49 1.79 3.42
CA PRO A 376 10.40 1.55 2.49
C PRO A 376 10.90 1.29 1.07
N SER A 377 10.10 0.59 0.25
CA SER A 377 10.51 0.19 -1.09
C SER A 377 10.58 1.34 -2.09
N TYR A 378 9.96 2.48 -1.77
CA TYR A 378 9.88 3.65 -2.65
C TYR A 378 11.06 4.63 -2.53
N LEU A 379 11.96 4.46 -1.55
CA LEU A 379 13.08 5.39 -1.37
C LEU A 379 14.22 5.10 -2.36
N GLY A 380 14.62 6.12 -3.10
CA GLY A 380 15.76 6.10 -4.03
C GLY A 380 17.07 6.56 -3.39
N ASN A 381 18.17 6.50 -4.14
CA ASN A 381 19.49 6.94 -3.69
C ASN A 381 19.55 8.46 -3.39
N GLU A 382 18.65 9.24 -4.00
CA GLU A 382 18.58 10.69 -3.86
C GLU A 382 17.69 11.17 -2.71
N ASP A 383 17.00 10.23 -2.05
CA ASP A 383 16.05 10.45 -0.97
C ASP A 383 16.70 10.23 0.40
N PHE A 384 15.92 10.50 1.45
CA PHE A 384 16.37 10.37 2.83
C PHE A 384 15.51 9.42 3.64
N ILE A 385 16.09 8.86 4.68
CA ILE A 385 15.40 8.08 5.69
C ILE A 385 15.75 8.58 7.09
N LEU A 386 14.71 8.82 7.89
CA LEU A 386 14.79 9.04 9.32
C LEU A 386 14.28 7.78 10.01
N LYS A 387 15.21 6.89 10.38
CA LYS A 387 14.88 5.58 10.95
C LYS A 387 14.35 5.73 12.37
N GLY A 388 13.17 5.17 12.64
CA GLY A 388 12.65 5.12 14.00
C GLY A 388 11.15 4.91 14.06
N ASP A 389 10.67 4.69 15.28
CA ASP A 389 9.25 4.60 15.58
C ASP A 389 8.59 5.97 15.42
N CYS A 390 7.69 6.10 14.46
CA CYS A 390 6.98 7.36 14.18
C CYS A 390 6.22 7.91 15.40
N GLN A 391 5.82 7.05 16.36
CA GLN A 391 5.17 7.46 17.60
C GLN A 391 6.10 8.22 18.55
N LYS A 392 7.42 8.14 18.33
CA LYS A 392 8.44 8.89 19.08
C LYS A 392 9.02 10.01 18.21
N VAL A 393 9.40 9.66 16.98
CA VAL A 393 10.08 10.55 16.05
C VAL A 393 9.23 11.77 15.69
N ILE A 394 7.94 11.61 15.39
CA ILE A 394 7.09 12.74 14.98
C ILE A 394 6.81 13.71 16.14
N PRO A 395 6.48 13.25 17.37
CA PRO A 395 6.41 14.14 18.53
C PRO A 395 7.71 14.86 18.86
N GLU A 396 8.85 14.19 18.72
CA GLU A 396 10.17 14.80 18.95
C GLU A 396 10.50 15.84 17.86
N LEU A 397 10.27 15.52 16.58
CA LEU A 397 10.40 16.45 15.47
C LEU A 397 9.56 17.71 15.70
N LYS A 398 8.29 17.56 16.11
CA LYS A 398 7.43 18.70 16.46
C LYS A 398 8.06 19.56 17.55
N LYS A 399 8.55 18.92 18.62
CA LYS A 399 9.15 19.62 19.76
C LYS A 399 10.40 20.39 19.36
N GLU A 400 11.30 19.77 18.60
CA GLU A 400 12.53 20.42 18.14
C GLU A 400 12.26 21.54 17.13
N PHE A 401 11.31 21.33 16.21
CA PHE A 401 10.90 22.35 15.25
C PHE A 401 10.36 23.60 15.96
N ALA A 402 9.49 23.41 16.96
CA ALA A 402 8.96 24.50 17.77
C ALA A 402 10.01 25.22 18.64
N ALA A 403 11.15 24.59 18.93
CA ALA A 403 12.23 25.20 19.71
C ALA A 403 13.20 26.04 18.87
N LYS A 404 13.15 25.90 17.53
CA LYS A 404 13.99 26.63 16.57
C LYS A 404 13.26 27.74 15.81
N GLU A 405 11.93 27.81 15.95
CA GLU A 405 11.12 28.99 15.64
C GLU A 405 11.27 30.05 16.75
#